data_AF-A0A831X0Y6-F1
#
_entry.id   AF-A0A831X0Y6-F1
#
_cell.length_a   1.000
_cell.length_b   1.000
_cell.length_c   1.000
_cell.angle_alpha   90.00
_cell.angle_beta   90.00
_cell.angle_gamma   90.00
#
_symmetry.space_group_name_H-M   'P 1'
#
loop_
_entity.id
_entity.type
_entity.pdbx_description
1 polymer ?
#
loop_
_entity_poly.entity_id
_entity_poly.type
_entity_poly.pdbx_seq_one_letter_code
_entity_poly.pdbx_strand_id
1 'polypeptide(L)'
;MRLTMLALLFFWLVLDVIILASFMYMPVLRDEEAFFGVRVSPEVYHGPGRRILHRYWFWLVVTFLEVEAIGLLVSIYRFQLPYARIASVLLLTSAGIIFYLIFYRQVKPFEIVDQRQRFASSLKVRHLGDYTSIALEVVIGALTVLPSLALIYYYPELPGRIPVHWNWRFEPDRWADKSFGTVFFLPIIAIYLQGLFLLIKHGLLQVKMTLPAEHAEEYFRYKEESLNMNMKLMDRVRILMAVLKGTLALNIIFSAIERFSSLRGIIAVTVIATTSLLLILGAYYGHRLVVINRNLKAVAGRVYVQRETDAAHWYGGGLFYYNREDPALFVEKLVGLGYTLNLANKRVYIYLLYLVGLPLLVGWAVKSL
;
A
#
# COMPACT_ATOMS: atom_id res chain seq x y z
N MET A 1 1.07 -13.82 -28.74
CA MET A 1 1.74 -14.61 -27.66
C MET A 1 3.04 -13.97 -27.16
N ARG A 2 4.03 -13.65 -28.02
CA ARG A 2 5.30 -13.05 -27.58
C ARG A 2 5.17 -11.68 -26.90
N LEU A 3 4.33 -10.78 -27.45
CA LEU A 3 4.14 -9.43 -26.89
C LEU A 3 3.48 -9.44 -25.50
N THR A 4 2.48 -10.28 -25.30
CA THR A 4 1.80 -10.45 -23.99
C THR A 4 2.75 -10.99 -22.92
N MET A 5 3.59 -11.96 -23.28
CA MET A 5 4.60 -12.51 -22.37
C MET A 5 5.65 -11.46 -22.00
N LEU A 6 6.14 -10.68 -22.97
CA LEU A 6 7.07 -9.57 -22.72
C LEU A 6 6.46 -8.50 -21.81
N ALA A 7 5.20 -8.14 -22.03
CA ALA A 7 4.49 -7.18 -21.19
C ALA A 7 4.35 -7.67 -19.74
N LEU A 8 4.05 -8.96 -19.54
CA LEU A 8 4.00 -9.57 -18.21
C LEU A 8 5.38 -9.59 -17.55
N LEU A 9 6.42 -10.01 -18.26
CA LEU A 9 7.79 -9.99 -17.74
C LEU A 9 8.22 -8.59 -17.32
N PHE A 10 7.92 -7.58 -18.15
CA PHE A 10 8.19 -6.19 -17.83
C PHE A 10 7.42 -5.72 -16.59
N PHE A 11 6.14 -6.04 -16.48
CA PHE A 11 5.32 -5.73 -15.30
C PHE A 11 5.94 -6.31 -14.02
N TRP A 12 6.32 -7.58 -14.04
CA TRP A 12 6.96 -8.22 -12.88
C TRP A 12 8.32 -7.59 -12.56
N LEU A 13 9.16 -7.32 -13.57
CA LEU A 13 10.43 -6.65 -13.36
C LEU A 13 10.26 -5.28 -12.70
N VAL A 14 9.27 -4.49 -13.14
CA VAL A 14 8.96 -3.18 -12.51
C VAL A 14 8.56 -3.37 -11.05
N LEU A 15 7.75 -4.38 -10.73
CA LEU A 15 7.38 -4.69 -9.35
C LEU A 15 8.61 -5.04 -8.50
N ASP A 16 9.49 -5.91 -9.00
CA ASP A 16 10.69 -6.33 -8.30
C ASP A 16 11.70 -5.19 -8.13
N VAL A 17 11.82 -4.29 -9.11
CA VAL A 17 12.61 -3.05 -9.00
C VAL A 17 12.03 -2.12 -7.91
N ILE A 18 10.72 -2.00 -7.80
CA ILE A 18 10.08 -1.23 -6.72
C ILE A 18 10.39 -1.85 -5.35
N ILE A 19 10.35 -3.18 -5.23
CA ILE A 19 10.72 -3.89 -4.00
C ILE A 19 12.19 -3.62 -3.65
N LEU A 20 13.10 -3.78 -4.61
CA LEU A 20 14.52 -3.47 -4.42
C LEU A 20 14.72 -2.02 -3.95
N ALA A 21 14.12 -1.05 -4.64
CA ALA A 21 14.20 0.36 -4.28
C ALA A 21 13.71 0.59 -2.85
N SER A 22 12.60 -0.06 -2.46
CA SER A 22 12.07 0.05 -1.11
C SER A 22 13.08 -0.38 -0.05
N PHE A 23 13.75 -1.53 -0.24
CA PHE A 23 14.79 -2.00 0.68
C PHE A 23 16.06 -1.15 0.64
N MET A 24 16.44 -0.61 -0.53
CA MET A 24 17.62 0.25 -0.64
C MET A 24 17.44 1.58 0.11
N TYR A 25 16.28 2.22 -0.01
CA TYR A 25 16.02 3.51 0.61
C TYR A 25 15.58 3.39 2.08
N MET A 26 14.92 2.28 2.45
CA MET A 26 14.43 2.06 3.81
C MET A 26 15.41 2.47 4.93
N PRO A 27 16.68 2.00 4.97
CA PRO A 27 17.60 2.31 6.07
C PRO A 27 18.09 3.76 6.11
N VAL A 28 17.87 4.57 5.07
CA VAL A 28 18.39 5.94 4.95
C VAL A 28 17.30 7.01 4.90
N LEU A 29 16.02 6.63 4.92
CA LEU A 29 14.90 7.59 4.79
C LEU A 29 14.84 8.67 5.88
N ARG A 30 15.52 8.46 7.01
CA ARG A 30 15.61 9.40 8.13
C ARG A 30 17.06 9.73 8.49
N ASP A 31 17.98 9.50 7.56
CA ASP A 31 19.40 9.76 7.72
C ASP A 31 19.97 9.18 9.04
N GLU A 32 20.79 9.94 9.75
CA GLU A 32 21.38 9.57 11.03
C GLU A 32 20.35 9.38 12.17
N GLU A 33 19.13 9.90 12.03
CA GLU A 33 18.09 9.81 13.07
C GLU A 33 17.50 8.41 13.20
N ALA A 34 17.49 7.62 12.12
CA ALA A 34 17.02 6.23 12.13
C ALA A 34 17.75 5.36 11.10
N PHE A 35 19.08 5.43 11.07
CA PHE A 35 19.92 4.61 10.20
C PHE A 35 19.77 3.13 10.57
N PHE A 36 19.20 2.31 9.67
CA PHE A 36 18.75 0.95 9.99
C PHE A 36 17.85 0.88 11.25
N GLY A 37 17.07 1.94 11.49
CA GLY A 37 16.16 2.03 12.63
C GLY A 37 16.81 2.23 13.98
N VAL A 38 18.06 2.68 14.00
CA VAL A 38 18.72 3.18 15.21
C VAL A 38 19.24 4.57 14.97
N ARG A 39 19.20 5.41 16.00
CA ARG A 39 19.81 6.73 15.96
C ARG A 39 21.31 6.57 16.11
N VAL A 40 22.08 7.18 15.22
CA VAL A 40 23.55 7.17 15.25
C VAL A 40 24.10 8.59 15.20
N SER A 41 25.35 8.77 15.61
CA SER A 41 26.02 10.08 15.46
C SER A 41 26.31 10.39 13.98
N PRO A 42 26.35 11.67 13.57
CA PRO A 42 26.75 12.06 12.22
C PRO A 42 28.12 11.49 11.79
N GLU A 43 29.08 11.38 12.71
CA GLU A 43 30.42 10.83 12.45
C GLU A 43 30.36 9.35 12.06
N VAL A 44 29.54 8.57 12.79
CA VAL A 44 29.27 7.16 12.47
C VAL A 44 28.54 7.05 11.13
N TYR A 45 27.51 7.86 10.91
CA TYR A 45 26.70 7.81 9.69
C TYR A 45 27.56 8.05 8.43
N HIS A 46 28.35 9.13 8.43
CA HIS A 46 29.19 9.51 7.29
C HIS A 46 30.50 8.68 7.19
N GLY A 47 30.97 8.10 8.30
CA GLY A 47 32.18 7.29 8.34
C GLY A 47 31.91 5.79 8.15
N PRO A 48 31.95 4.98 9.23
CA PRO A 48 31.74 3.53 9.15
C PRO A 48 30.36 3.13 8.59
N GLY A 49 29.31 3.91 8.85
CA GLY A 49 27.95 3.69 8.37
C GLY A 49 27.85 3.64 6.84
N ARG A 50 28.57 4.51 6.13
CA ARG A 50 28.63 4.49 4.66
C ARG A 50 29.18 3.18 4.10
N ARG A 51 30.20 2.61 4.75
CA ARG A 51 30.77 1.30 4.36
C ARG A 51 29.77 0.17 4.59
N ILE A 52 29.05 0.20 5.71
CA ILE A 52 27.98 -0.76 6.02
C ILE A 52 26.87 -0.65 4.96
N LEU A 53 26.44 0.57 4.62
CA LEU A 53 25.39 0.83 3.64
C LEU A 53 25.76 0.35 2.23
N HIS A 54 26.97 0.64 1.76
CA HIS A 54 27.42 0.17 0.43
C HIS A 54 27.49 -1.36 0.37
N ARG A 55 27.95 -2.02 1.44
CA ARG A 55 27.93 -3.49 1.51
C ARG A 55 26.50 -4.04 1.48
N TYR A 56 25.57 -3.39 2.20
CA TYR A 56 24.15 -3.75 2.18
C TYR A 56 23.56 -3.63 0.77
N TRP A 57 23.75 -2.50 0.10
CA TRP A 57 23.29 -2.30 -1.28
C TRP A 57 23.93 -3.26 -2.26
N PHE A 58 25.23 -3.54 -2.12
CA PHE A 58 25.93 -4.51 -2.96
C PHE A 58 25.26 -5.89 -2.89
N TRP A 59 25.08 -6.43 -1.68
CA TRP A 59 24.46 -7.75 -1.50
C TRP A 59 22.99 -7.78 -1.92
N LEU A 60 22.24 -6.70 -1.69
CA LEU A 60 20.87 -6.58 -2.20
C LEU A 60 20.81 -6.64 -3.73
N VAL A 61 21.64 -5.84 -4.42
CA VAL A 61 21.64 -5.77 -5.88
C VAL A 61 22.12 -7.09 -6.49
N VAL A 62 23.17 -7.70 -5.94
CA VAL A 62 23.64 -9.02 -6.40
C VAL A 62 22.54 -10.07 -6.26
N THR A 63 21.88 -10.14 -5.09
CA THR A 63 20.79 -11.09 -4.85
C THR A 63 19.59 -10.82 -5.77
N PHE A 64 19.27 -9.55 -6.02
CA PHE A 64 18.23 -9.17 -6.97
C PHE A 64 18.57 -9.67 -8.38
N LEU A 65 19.79 -9.43 -8.86
CA LEU A 65 20.21 -9.89 -10.19
C LEU A 65 20.17 -11.42 -10.29
N GLU A 66 20.58 -12.13 -9.25
CA GLU A 66 20.52 -13.60 -9.20
C GLU A 66 19.07 -14.11 -9.22
N VAL A 67 18.20 -13.59 -8.36
CA VAL A 67 16.78 -13.97 -8.29
C VAL A 67 16.04 -13.65 -9.59
N GLU A 68 16.34 -12.52 -10.22
CA GLU A 68 15.78 -12.13 -11.51
C GLU A 68 16.26 -13.03 -12.65
N ALA A 69 17.57 -13.31 -12.70
CA ALA A 69 18.13 -14.21 -13.72
C ALA A 69 17.53 -15.61 -13.62
N ILE A 70 17.49 -16.18 -12.41
CA ILE A 70 16.89 -17.50 -12.17
C ILE A 70 15.39 -17.47 -12.50
N GLY A 71 14.66 -16.45 -12.02
CA GLY A 71 13.23 -16.30 -12.27
C GLY A 71 12.89 -16.19 -13.75
N LEU A 72 13.70 -15.45 -14.51
CA LEU A 72 13.56 -15.33 -15.96
C LEU A 72 13.85 -16.65 -16.68
N LEU A 73 14.94 -17.35 -16.31
CA LEU A 73 15.29 -18.66 -16.86
C LEU A 73 14.16 -19.67 -16.62
N VAL A 74 13.67 -19.80 -15.38
CA VAL A 74 12.56 -20.71 -15.06
C VAL A 74 11.29 -20.34 -15.84
N SER A 75 10.99 -19.04 -15.95
CA SER A 75 9.81 -18.57 -16.70
C SER A 75 9.86 -18.97 -18.18
N ILE A 76 11.04 -18.91 -18.80
CA ILE A 76 11.25 -19.25 -20.22
C ILE A 76 11.27 -20.77 -20.43
N TYR A 77 12.02 -21.52 -19.60
CA TYR A 77 12.25 -22.94 -19.83
C TYR A 77 11.10 -23.87 -19.38
N ARG A 78 10.31 -23.47 -18.37
CA ARG A 78 9.24 -24.31 -17.81
C ARG A 78 7.82 -23.85 -18.19
N PHE A 79 7.68 -22.73 -18.91
CA PHE A 79 6.38 -22.08 -19.20
C PHE A 79 5.50 -21.82 -17.95
N GLN A 80 6.10 -21.72 -16.76
CA GLN A 80 5.41 -21.48 -15.48
C GLN A 80 5.62 -20.04 -14.99
N LEU A 81 5.45 -19.06 -15.89
CA LEU A 81 5.72 -17.64 -15.62
C LEU A 81 5.08 -17.13 -14.31
N PRO A 82 3.79 -17.37 -14.01
CA PRO A 82 3.20 -16.83 -12.77
C PRO A 82 3.86 -17.38 -11.50
N TYR A 83 4.14 -18.68 -11.45
CA TYR A 83 4.73 -19.33 -10.28
C TYR A 83 6.18 -18.89 -10.08
N ALA A 84 6.96 -18.83 -11.16
CA ALA A 84 8.34 -18.38 -11.11
C ALA A 84 8.43 -16.93 -10.61
N ARG A 85 7.56 -16.04 -11.09
CA ARG A 85 7.56 -14.64 -10.68
C ARG A 85 7.04 -14.42 -9.26
N ILE A 86 6.01 -15.15 -8.84
CA ILE A 86 5.57 -15.14 -7.42
C ILE A 86 6.71 -15.63 -6.52
N ALA A 87 7.42 -16.69 -6.90
CA ALA A 87 8.56 -17.18 -6.15
C ALA A 87 9.70 -16.14 -6.07
N SER A 88 10.03 -15.47 -7.18
CA SER A 88 11.02 -14.38 -7.19
C SER A 88 10.66 -13.27 -6.21
N VAL A 89 9.41 -12.81 -6.21
CA VAL A 89 8.92 -11.76 -5.29
C VAL A 89 9.05 -12.19 -3.83
N LEU A 90 8.66 -13.42 -3.51
CA LEU A 90 8.76 -13.97 -2.15
C LEU A 90 10.23 -14.10 -1.70
N LEU A 91 11.10 -14.59 -2.57
CA LEU A 91 12.53 -14.72 -2.30
C LEU A 91 13.20 -13.37 -2.11
N LEU A 92 12.94 -12.41 -3.01
CA LEU A 92 13.49 -11.06 -2.94
C LEU A 92 13.05 -10.34 -1.66
N THR A 93 11.77 -10.43 -1.31
CA THR A 93 11.24 -9.83 -0.09
C THR A 93 11.86 -10.45 1.16
N SER A 94 11.97 -11.78 1.20
CA SER A 94 12.57 -12.51 2.32
C SER A 94 14.06 -12.19 2.47
N ALA A 95 14.81 -12.18 1.35
CA ALA A 95 16.23 -11.81 1.33
C ALA A 95 16.43 -10.36 1.78
N GLY A 96 15.59 -9.43 1.31
CA GLY A 96 15.60 -8.03 1.74
C GLY A 96 15.45 -7.88 3.25
N ILE A 97 14.49 -8.58 3.87
CA ILE A 97 14.29 -8.59 5.33
C ILE A 97 15.52 -9.18 6.04
N ILE A 98 16.05 -10.31 5.55
CA ILE A 98 17.21 -10.98 6.15
C ILE A 98 18.44 -10.07 6.11
N PHE A 99 18.76 -9.48 4.95
CA PHE A 99 19.88 -8.55 4.85
C PHE A 99 19.66 -7.33 5.73
N TYR A 100 18.46 -6.75 5.75
CA TYR A 100 18.16 -5.65 6.65
C TYR A 100 18.49 -5.99 8.10
N LEU A 101 18.07 -7.17 8.58
CA LEU A 101 18.35 -7.64 9.94
C LEU A 101 19.84 -7.90 10.20
N ILE A 102 20.57 -8.46 9.23
CA ILE A 102 22.02 -8.71 9.32
C ILE A 102 22.78 -7.38 9.44
N PHE A 103 22.43 -6.39 8.62
CA PHE A 103 23.09 -5.10 8.61
C PHE A 103 22.64 -4.20 9.77
N TYR A 104 21.38 -4.27 10.19
CA TYR A 104 20.90 -3.68 11.44
C TYR A 104 21.75 -4.12 12.64
N ARG A 105 22.05 -5.41 12.77
CA ARG A 105 22.91 -5.93 13.85
C ARG A 105 24.33 -5.35 13.84
N GLN A 106 24.84 -4.94 12.68
CA GLN A 106 26.15 -4.27 12.58
C GLN A 106 26.09 -2.79 12.96
N VAL A 107 24.94 -2.13 12.81
CA VAL A 107 24.75 -0.71 13.17
C VAL A 107 24.36 -0.55 14.63
N LYS A 108 23.61 -1.49 15.20
CA LYS A 108 23.12 -1.46 16.59
C LYS A 108 24.18 -1.08 17.65
N PRO A 109 25.44 -1.54 17.58
CA PRO A 109 26.47 -1.13 18.56
C PRO A 109 26.77 0.37 18.60
N PHE A 110 26.39 1.13 17.57
CA PHE A 110 26.55 2.58 17.49
C PHE A 110 25.30 3.37 17.90
N GLU A 111 24.29 2.69 18.47
CA GLU A 111 23.02 3.30 18.87
C GLU A 111 23.21 4.36 19.97
N ILE A 112 22.61 5.52 19.75
CA ILE A 112 22.56 6.62 20.71
C ILE A 112 21.16 6.68 21.30
N VAL A 113 21.06 6.41 22.60
CA VAL A 113 19.82 6.55 23.36
C VAL A 113 19.80 7.91 24.04
N ASP A 114 18.82 8.74 23.69
CA ASP A 114 18.69 10.10 24.23
C ASP A 114 17.84 10.07 25.51
N GLN A 115 18.50 10.02 26.67
CA GLN A 115 17.86 9.83 27.98
C GLN A 115 17.09 11.05 28.52
N ARG A 116 17.06 12.19 27.81
CA ARG A 116 16.64 13.49 28.41
C ARG A 116 15.50 14.22 27.72
N GLN A 117 14.77 13.57 26.81
CA GLN A 117 13.64 14.25 26.17
C GLN A 117 12.36 14.08 26.99
N ARG A 118 11.82 15.19 27.50
CA ARG A 118 10.46 15.22 28.07
C ARG A 118 9.48 15.17 26.91
N PHE A 119 8.58 14.19 26.89
CA PHE A 119 7.59 14.05 25.83
C PHE A 119 6.20 14.44 26.33
N ALA A 120 5.47 15.21 25.54
CA ALA A 120 4.04 15.38 25.72
C ALA A 120 3.28 14.27 24.99
N SER A 121 2.13 13.86 25.53
CA SER A 121 1.19 12.97 24.84
C SER A 121 -0.05 13.74 24.45
N SER A 122 -0.34 13.84 23.15
CA SER A 122 -1.63 14.38 22.72
C SER A 122 -2.72 13.36 23.05
N LEU A 123 -3.61 13.69 23.98
CA LEU A 123 -4.83 12.90 24.26
C LEU A 123 -6.01 13.37 23.41
N LYS A 124 -5.78 13.67 22.12
CA LYS A 124 -6.86 14.06 21.21
C LYS A 124 -7.69 12.84 20.85
N VAL A 125 -8.94 12.82 21.30
CA VAL A 125 -9.93 11.84 20.85
C VAL A 125 -10.36 12.21 19.43
N ARG A 126 -10.35 11.23 18.53
CA ARG A 126 -10.69 11.40 17.12
C ARG A 126 -11.89 10.56 16.77
N HIS A 127 -12.83 11.13 16.04
CA HIS A 127 -14.00 10.44 15.54
C HIS A 127 -13.94 10.32 14.02
N LEU A 128 -14.59 9.30 13.46
CA LEU A 128 -14.61 9.12 12.01
C LEU A 128 -15.29 10.32 11.30
N GLY A 129 -16.29 10.92 11.94
CA GLY A 129 -17.00 12.11 11.44
C GLY A 129 -16.13 13.35 11.29
N ASP A 130 -14.95 13.40 11.91
CA ASP A 130 -14.00 14.51 11.74
C ASP A 130 -13.31 14.47 10.36
N TYR A 131 -13.30 13.30 9.72
CA TYR A 131 -12.54 13.05 8.49
C TYR A 131 -13.40 12.66 7.28
N THR A 132 -14.65 12.23 7.49
CA THR A 132 -15.63 11.91 6.44
C THR A 132 -17.02 12.31 6.87
N SER A 133 -17.95 12.41 5.92
CA SER A 133 -19.35 12.73 6.20
C SER A 133 -20.26 11.55 5.82
N ILE A 134 -21.41 11.43 6.49
CA ILE A 134 -22.39 10.38 6.18
C ILE A 134 -22.87 10.50 4.72
N ALA A 135 -23.09 11.72 4.22
CA ALA A 135 -23.47 11.95 2.83
C ALA A 135 -22.42 11.40 1.85
N LEU A 136 -21.12 11.60 2.14
CA LEU A 136 -20.05 11.06 1.33
C LEU A 136 -20.00 9.52 1.37
N GLU A 137 -20.16 8.92 2.55
CA GLU A 137 -20.20 7.46 2.69
C GLU A 137 -21.40 6.84 1.96
N VAL A 138 -22.56 7.51 1.97
CA VAL A 138 -23.74 7.11 1.19
C VAL A 138 -23.44 7.17 -0.31
N VAL A 139 -22.78 8.23 -0.79
CA VAL A 139 -22.39 8.35 -2.21
C VAL A 139 -21.41 7.24 -2.60
N ILE A 140 -20.37 6.98 -1.79
CA ILE A 140 -19.41 5.90 -2.05
C ILE A 140 -20.11 4.53 -2.06
N GLY A 141 -21.00 4.31 -1.09
CA GLY A 141 -21.82 3.10 -0.98
C GLY A 141 -22.69 2.91 -2.22
N ALA A 142 -23.43 3.95 -2.62
CA ALA A 142 -24.28 3.92 -3.82
C ALA A 142 -23.47 3.65 -5.09
N LEU A 143 -22.35 4.35 -5.30
CA LEU A 143 -21.47 4.15 -6.46
C LEU A 143 -20.88 2.73 -6.51
N THR A 144 -20.69 2.09 -5.36
CA THR A 144 -20.17 0.71 -5.29
C THR A 144 -21.28 -0.33 -5.50
N VAL A 145 -22.47 -0.10 -4.92
CA VAL A 145 -23.55 -1.09 -4.88
C VAL A 145 -24.44 -1.03 -6.13
N LEU A 146 -24.78 0.15 -6.65
CA LEU A 146 -25.69 0.29 -7.79
C LEU A 146 -25.25 -0.46 -9.06
N PRO A 147 -23.97 -0.43 -9.48
CA PRO A 147 -23.49 -1.26 -10.60
C PRO A 147 -23.69 -2.76 -10.37
N SER A 148 -23.53 -3.21 -9.12
CA SER A 148 -23.71 -4.60 -8.72
C SER A 148 -25.19 -5.00 -8.81
N LEU A 149 -26.10 -4.12 -8.36
CA LEU A 149 -27.54 -4.33 -8.49
C LEU A 149 -28.00 -4.37 -9.95
N ALA A 150 -27.43 -3.51 -10.81
CA ALA A 150 -27.69 -3.55 -12.25
C ALA A 150 -27.23 -4.89 -12.86
N LEU A 151 -26.06 -5.40 -12.46
CA LEU A 151 -25.58 -6.71 -12.90
C LEU A 151 -26.49 -7.86 -12.43
N ILE A 152 -26.99 -7.81 -11.19
CA ILE A 152 -27.96 -8.79 -10.69
C ILE A 152 -29.24 -8.76 -11.54
N TYR A 153 -29.77 -7.56 -11.81
CA TYR A 153 -30.99 -7.38 -12.57
C TYR A 153 -30.85 -7.90 -14.01
N TYR A 154 -29.76 -7.55 -14.71
CA TYR A 154 -29.52 -7.97 -16.08
C TYR A 154 -28.87 -9.35 -16.21
N TYR A 155 -28.55 -10.02 -15.11
CA TYR A 155 -27.91 -11.34 -15.12
C TYR A 155 -28.65 -12.36 -16.01
N PRO A 156 -29.99 -12.46 -16.00
CA PRO A 156 -30.70 -13.41 -16.88
C PRO A 156 -30.53 -13.11 -18.36
N GLU A 157 -30.46 -11.83 -18.76
CA GLU A 157 -30.29 -11.38 -20.15
C GLU A 157 -28.86 -11.58 -20.67
N LEU A 158 -27.87 -11.80 -19.78
CA LEU A 158 -26.49 -12.01 -20.21
C LEU A 158 -26.34 -13.32 -21.01
N PRO A 159 -25.66 -13.29 -22.17
CA PRO A 159 -25.41 -14.47 -23.00
C PRO A 159 -24.56 -15.51 -22.27
N GLY A 160 -24.56 -16.74 -22.78
CA GLY A 160 -23.78 -17.85 -22.21
C GLY A 160 -22.27 -17.61 -22.19
N ARG A 161 -21.76 -16.71 -23.06
CA ARG A 161 -20.36 -16.25 -23.05
C ARG A 161 -20.30 -14.74 -22.91
N ILE A 162 -19.45 -14.25 -22.01
CA ILE A 162 -19.33 -12.84 -21.69
C ILE A 162 -17.90 -12.35 -21.85
N PRO A 163 -17.69 -11.07 -22.18
CA PRO A 163 -16.36 -10.50 -22.29
C PRO A 163 -15.74 -10.31 -20.91
N VAL A 164 -14.47 -10.68 -20.79
CA VAL A 164 -13.68 -10.63 -19.52
C VAL A 164 -12.38 -9.86 -19.65
N HIS A 165 -12.07 -9.38 -20.86
CA HIS A 165 -10.94 -8.50 -21.13
C HIS A 165 -11.27 -7.64 -22.35
N TRP A 166 -10.71 -6.43 -22.34
CA TRP A 166 -10.83 -5.46 -23.42
C TRP A 166 -9.43 -4.97 -23.78
N ASN A 167 -9.19 -4.81 -25.08
CA ASN A 167 -7.93 -4.30 -25.59
C ASN A 167 -7.79 -2.78 -25.34
N TRP A 168 -6.68 -2.18 -25.78
CA TRP A 168 -6.43 -0.74 -25.66
C TRP A 168 -7.41 0.15 -26.45
N ARG A 169 -8.17 -0.43 -27.38
CA ARG A 169 -9.28 0.23 -28.10
C ARG A 169 -10.62 0.07 -27.38
N PHE A 170 -10.63 -0.52 -26.18
CA PHE A 170 -11.83 -0.83 -25.41
C PHE A 170 -12.77 -1.81 -26.12
N GLU A 171 -12.24 -2.66 -27.01
CA GLU A 171 -12.99 -3.72 -27.67
C GLU A 171 -12.76 -5.05 -26.95
N PRO A 172 -13.80 -5.90 -26.79
CA PRO A 172 -13.62 -7.23 -26.22
C PRO A 172 -12.66 -8.09 -27.02
N ASP A 173 -11.60 -8.59 -26.40
CA ASP A 173 -10.62 -9.48 -27.03
C ASP A 173 -10.48 -10.83 -26.31
N ARG A 174 -11.14 -10.99 -25.15
CA ARG A 174 -11.22 -12.27 -24.41
C ARG A 174 -12.61 -12.49 -23.85
N TRP A 175 -13.06 -13.73 -23.95
CA TRP A 175 -14.38 -14.18 -23.55
C TRP A 175 -14.27 -15.38 -22.62
N ALA A 176 -15.20 -15.49 -21.67
CA ALA A 176 -15.32 -16.62 -20.76
C ALA A 176 -16.80 -17.04 -20.64
N ASP A 177 -17.02 -18.24 -20.13
CA ASP A 177 -18.38 -18.73 -19.92
C ASP A 177 -19.01 -18.00 -18.73
N LYS A 178 -20.31 -17.74 -18.85
CA LYS A 178 -21.10 -17.05 -17.83
C LYS A 178 -21.15 -17.89 -16.57
N SER A 179 -20.55 -17.37 -15.51
CA SER A 179 -20.63 -17.93 -14.17
C SER A 179 -20.81 -16.81 -13.15
N PHE A 180 -21.22 -17.17 -11.94
CA PHE A 180 -21.29 -16.23 -10.84
C PHE A 180 -19.93 -15.56 -10.58
N GLY A 181 -18.83 -16.32 -10.62
CA GLY A 181 -17.49 -15.78 -10.40
C GLY A 181 -17.05 -14.83 -11.50
N THR A 182 -17.30 -15.18 -12.77
CA THR A 182 -16.95 -14.34 -13.93
C THR A 182 -17.65 -12.98 -13.91
N VAL A 183 -18.93 -12.94 -13.54
CA VAL A 183 -19.73 -11.71 -13.52
C VAL A 183 -19.50 -10.88 -12.26
N PHE A 184 -19.47 -11.52 -11.09
CA PHE A 184 -19.51 -10.81 -9.80
C PHE A 184 -18.15 -10.60 -9.15
N PHE A 185 -17.05 -11.11 -9.70
CA PHE A 185 -15.73 -10.87 -9.12
C PHE A 185 -15.40 -9.38 -8.99
N LEU A 186 -15.60 -8.57 -10.04
CA LEU A 186 -15.32 -7.13 -10.02
C LEU A 186 -16.19 -6.37 -8.99
N PRO A 187 -17.51 -6.60 -8.91
CA PRO A 187 -18.35 -6.15 -7.81
C PRO A 187 -17.86 -6.55 -6.41
N ILE A 188 -17.57 -7.85 -6.20
CA ILE A 188 -17.17 -8.38 -4.90
C ILE A 188 -15.84 -7.75 -4.45
N ILE A 189 -14.85 -7.66 -5.34
CA ILE A 189 -13.57 -7.02 -5.04
C ILE A 189 -13.72 -5.51 -4.86
N ALA A 190 -14.73 -4.86 -5.48
CA ALA A 190 -15.04 -3.46 -5.22
C ALA A 190 -15.50 -3.27 -3.77
N ILE A 191 -16.53 -4.01 -3.35
CA ILE A 191 -17.09 -3.96 -1.99
C ILE A 191 -16.02 -4.31 -0.95
N TYR A 192 -15.26 -5.38 -1.19
CA TYR A 192 -14.19 -5.81 -0.29
C TYR A 192 -13.12 -4.72 -0.10
N LEU A 193 -12.65 -4.08 -1.18
CA LEU A 193 -11.67 -3.00 -1.03
C LEU A 193 -12.28 -1.76 -0.34
N GLN A 194 -13.56 -1.43 -0.54
CA GLN A 194 -14.21 -0.36 0.22
C GLN A 194 -14.19 -0.64 1.73
N GLY A 195 -14.52 -1.87 2.12
CA GLY A 195 -14.43 -2.33 3.51
C GLY A 195 -13.01 -2.25 4.05
N LEU A 196 -12.02 -2.66 3.27
CA LEU A 196 -10.60 -2.57 3.65
C LEU A 196 -10.18 -1.12 3.94
N PHE A 197 -10.50 -0.17 3.07
CA PHE A 197 -10.13 1.23 3.31
C PHE A 197 -10.81 1.80 4.55
N LEU A 198 -12.10 1.50 4.78
CA LEU A 198 -12.80 1.90 6.00
C LEU A 198 -12.17 1.30 7.25
N LEU A 199 -11.79 0.02 7.19
CA LEU A 199 -11.13 -0.69 8.27
C LEU A 199 -9.80 0.00 8.64
N ILE A 200 -8.99 0.37 7.63
CA ILE A 200 -7.74 1.10 7.84
C ILE A 200 -8.00 2.49 8.42
N LYS A 201 -8.96 3.26 7.87
CA LYS A 201 -9.35 4.57 8.42
C LYS A 201 -9.74 4.47 9.90
N HIS A 202 -10.54 3.47 10.24
CA HIS A 202 -10.94 3.24 11.62
C HIS A 202 -9.73 3.00 12.54
N GLY A 203 -8.77 2.18 12.09
CA GLY A 203 -7.57 1.92 12.88
C GLY A 203 -6.67 3.15 13.05
N LEU A 204 -6.63 4.04 12.06
CA LEU A 204 -5.83 5.26 12.11
C LEU A 204 -6.35 6.30 13.12
N LEU A 205 -7.61 6.22 13.57
CA LEU A 205 -8.17 7.12 14.59
C LEU A 205 -7.44 7.01 15.94
N GLN A 206 -6.87 5.82 16.23
CA GLN A 206 -6.21 5.51 17.49
C GLN A 206 -4.69 5.79 17.44
N VAL A 207 -4.18 6.29 16.32
CA VAL A 207 -2.75 6.61 16.17
C VAL A 207 -2.35 7.63 17.23
N LYS A 208 -1.37 7.23 18.04
CA LYS A 208 -0.69 8.12 18.97
C LYS A 208 0.40 8.88 18.23
N MET A 209 0.52 10.16 18.56
CA MET A 209 1.58 11.03 18.05
C MET A 209 2.49 11.39 19.20
N THR A 210 3.76 11.08 19.04
CA THR A 210 4.83 11.46 19.96
C THR A 210 5.24 12.90 19.64
N LEU A 211 5.28 13.75 20.67
CA LEU A 211 5.55 15.18 20.52
C LEU A 211 6.91 15.55 21.12
N PRO A 212 7.69 16.43 20.47
CA PRO A 212 8.90 17.01 21.05
C PRO A 212 8.57 17.89 22.26
N ALA A 213 9.58 18.16 23.09
CA ALA A 213 9.46 19.06 24.24
C ALA A 213 9.22 20.51 23.81
N GLU A 214 9.90 20.94 22.74
CA GLU A 214 9.84 22.28 22.16
C GLU A 214 8.93 22.28 20.93
N HIS A 215 8.24 23.40 20.69
CA HIS A 215 7.30 23.57 19.56
C HIS A 215 6.24 22.44 19.42
N ALA A 216 5.83 21.84 20.54
CA ALA A 216 4.93 20.68 20.57
C ALA A 216 3.60 20.92 19.83
N GLU A 217 3.03 22.11 19.95
CA GLU A 217 1.76 22.47 19.32
C GLU A 217 1.87 22.56 17.80
N GLU A 218 2.89 23.25 17.29
CA GLU A 218 3.14 23.36 15.85
C GLU A 218 3.48 22.00 15.22
N TYR A 219 4.29 21.20 15.92
CA TYR A 219 4.62 19.84 15.49
C TYR A 219 3.36 18.96 15.44
N PHE A 220 2.52 19.02 16.47
CA PHE A 220 1.25 18.31 16.53
C PHE A 220 0.32 18.72 15.37
N ARG A 221 0.24 20.01 15.06
CA ARG A 221 -0.56 20.53 13.95
C ARG A 221 -0.16 19.90 12.61
N TYR A 222 1.14 19.80 12.31
CA TYR A 222 1.62 19.17 11.07
C TYR A 222 1.38 17.66 11.03
N LYS A 223 1.49 16.96 12.17
CA LYS A 223 1.14 15.53 12.26
C LYS A 223 -0.35 15.29 12.03
N GLU A 224 -1.20 16.13 12.61
CA GLU A 224 -2.65 16.09 12.40
C GLU A 224 -3.02 16.44 10.96
N GLU A 225 -2.32 17.41 10.34
CA GLU A 225 -2.47 17.72 8.92
C GLU A 225 -2.14 16.50 8.04
N SER A 226 -1.04 15.79 8.33
CA SER A 226 -0.65 14.57 7.63
C SER A 226 -1.71 13.47 7.79
N LEU A 227 -2.21 13.25 9.01
CA LEU A 227 -3.28 12.29 9.26
C LEU A 227 -4.56 12.64 8.50
N ASN A 228 -4.99 13.90 8.55
CA ASN A 228 -6.16 14.39 7.81
C ASN A 228 -5.99 14.23 6.30
N MET A 229 -4.79 14.53 5.78
CA MET A 229 -4.45 14.31 4.37
C MET A 229 -4.56 12.83 3.99
N ASN A 230 -4.05 11.91 4.82
CA ASN A 230 -4.17 10.46 4.59
C ASN A 230 -5.63 10.00 4.57
N MET A 231 -6.44 10.47 5.54
CA MET A 231 -7.86 10.11 5.60
C MET A 231 -8.64 10.61 4.37
N LYS A 232 -8.41 11.85 3.95
CA LYS A 232 -9.04 12.44 2.75
C LYS A 232 -8.55 11.79 1.45
N LEU A 233 -7.27 11.40 1.39
CA LEU A 233 -6.74 10.63 0.28
C LEU A 233 -7.50 9.31 0.14
N MET A 234 -7.73 8.60 1.25
CA MET A 234 -8.49 7.36 1.24
C MET A 234 -9.89 7.55 0.68
N ASP A 235 -10.62 8.61 1.07
CA ASP A 235 -11.96 8.86 0.51
C ASP A 235 -11.93 9.18 -0.99
N ARG A 236 -10.95 9.99 -1.44
CA ARG A 236 -10.79 10.28 -2.88
C ARG A 236 -10.48 9.02 -3.67
N VAL A 237 -9.58 8.18 -3.18
CA VAL A 237 -9.24 6.89 -3.79
C VAL A 237 -10.46 5.97 -3.81
N ARG A 238 -11.23 5.89 -2.71
CA ARG A 238 -12.46 5.09 -2.62
C ARG A 238 -13.51 5.51 -3.63
N ILE A 239 -13.74 6.81 -3.83
CA ILE A 239 -14.66 7.33 -4.86
C ILE A 239 -14.17 6.95 -6.25
N LEU A 240 -12.91 7.25 -6.58
CA LEU A 240 -12.34 6.96 -7.90
C LEU A 240 -12.35 5.46 -8.21
N MET A 241 -12.08 4.62 -7.22
CA MET A 241 -12.17 3.17 -7.34
C MET A 241 -13.61 2.68 -7.50
N ALA A 242 -14.59 3.27 -6.79
CA ALA A 242 -16.00 2.93 -6.95
C ALA A 242 -16.47 3.25 -8.37
N VAL A 243 -16.13 4.43 -8.90
CA VAL A 243 -16.44 4.82 -10.28
C VAL A 243 -15.75 3.87 -11.26
N LEU A 244 -14.43 3.69 -11.16
CA LEU A 244 -13.68 2.84 -12.09
C LEU A 244 -14.22 1.41 -12.12
N LYS A 245 -14.35 0.77 -10.95
CA LYS A 245 -14.83 -0.61 -10.86
C LYS A 245 -16.31 -0.74 -11.25
N GLY A 246 -17.13 0.24 -10.88
CA GLY A 246 -18.53 0.31 -11.28
C GLY A 246 -18.68 0.37 -12.80
N THR A 247 -17.91 1.23 -13.46
CA THR A 247 -17.87 1.32 -14.93
C THR A 247 -17.39 0.01 -15.56
N LEU A 248 -16.35 -0.62 -15.03
CA LEU A 248 -15.86 -1.91 -15.54
C LEU A 248 -16.89 -3.04 -15.35
N ALA A 249 -17.64 -3.03 -14.24
CA ALA A 249 -18.73 -3.96 -14.00
C ALA A 249 -19.88 -3.75 -15.00
N LEU A 250 -20.29 -2.50 -15.23
CA LEU A 250 -21.34 -2.17 -16.21
C LEU A 250 -20.91 -2.46 -17.66
N ASN A 251 -19.61 -2.45 -17.96
CA ASN A 251 -19.10 -2.78 -19.29
C ASN A 251 -19.49 -4.20 -19.73
N ILE A 252 -19.66 -5.15 -18.79
CA ILE A 252 -20.17 -6.49 -19.10
C ILE A 252 -21.55 -6.37 -19.75
N ILE A 253 -22.44 -5.56 -19.20
CA ILE A 253 -23.79 -5.31 -19.74
C ILE A 253 -23.70 -4.56 -21.07
N PHE A 254 -22.93 -3.46 -21.13
CA PHE A 254 -22.84 -2.62 -22.34
C PHE A 254 -22.24 -3.37 -23.53
N SER A 255 -21.34 -4.33 -23.27
CA SER A 255 -20.73 -5.17 -24.29
C SER A 255 -21.62 -6.36 -24.67
N ALA A 256 -22.37 -6.93 -23.73
CA ALA A 256 -23.15 -8.15 -23.97
C ALA A 256 -24.58 -7.91 -24.47
N ILE A 257 -25.18 -6.75 -24.19
CA ILE A 257 -26.57 -6.44 -24.53
C ILE A 257 -26.60 -5.27 -25.52
N GLU A 258 -27.10 -5.52 -26.73
CA GLU A 258 -27.06 -4.57 -27.87
C GLU A 258 -27.76 -3.24 -27.58
N ARG A 259 -28.86 -3.27 -26.81
CA ARG A 259 -29.61 -2.08 -26.34
C ARG A 259 -28.72 -1.03 -25.67
N PHE A 260 -27.62 -1.43 -25.04
CA PHE A 260 -26.70 -0.53 -24.33
C PHE A 260 -25.40 -0.24 -25.08
N SER A 261 -25.29 -0.63 -26.35
CA SER A 261 -24.09 -0.44 -27.17
C SER A 261 -23.64 1.01 -27.28
N SER A 262 -24.57 1.97 -27.28
CA SER A 262 -24.28 3.41 -27.31
C SER A 262 -23.52 3.92 -26.09
N LEU A 263 -23.64 3.23 -24.93
CA LEU A 263 -22.97 3.61 -23.69
C LEU A 263 -21.50 3.16 -23.65
N ARG A 264 -21.03 2.37 -24.64
CA ARG A 264 -19.65 1.87 -24.67
C ARG A 264 -18.61 2.98 -24.70
N GLY A 265 -18.88 4.09 -25.38
CA GLY A 265 -17.98 5.25 -25.46
C GLY A 265 -17.69 5.90 -24.10
N ILE A 266 -18.64 5.82 -23.15
CA ILE A 266 -18.50 6.39 -21.81
C ILE A 266 -17.43 5.65 -21.00
N ILE A 267 -17.21 4.37 -21.28
CA ILE A 267 -16.24 3.54 -20.56
C ILE A 267 -14.83 4.08 -20.77
N ALA A 268 -14.43 4.29 -22.03
CA ALA A 268 -13.09 4.76 -22.35
C ALA A 268 -12.79 6.09 -21.65
N VAL A 269 -13.71 7.05 -21.75
CA VAL A 269 -13.61 8.35 -21.08
C VAL A 269 -13.49 8.20 -19.57
N THR A 270 -14.35 7.37 -18.97
CA THR A 270 -14.35 7.19 -17.51
C THR A 270 -13.09 6.49 -17.01
N VAL A 271 -12.62 5.45 -17.70
CA VAL A 271 -11.38 4.73 -17.35
C VAL A 271 -10.17 5.66 -17.48
N ILE A 272 -10.07 6.41 -18.58
CA ILE A 272 -8.97 7.37 -18.79
C ILE A 272 -9.02 8.46 -17.72
N ALA A 273 -10.18 9.07 -17.48
CA ALA A 273 -10.35 10.14 -16.51
C ALA A 273 -10.02 9.67 -15.09
N THR A 274 -10.61 8.55 -14.64
CA THR A 274 -10.36 8.01 -13.29
C THR A 274 -8.91 7.60 -13.10
N THR A 275 -8.29 6.94 -14.09
CA THR A 275 -6.87 6.57 -14.02
C THR A 275 -5.97 7.80 -13.98
N SER A 276 -6.24 8.81 -14.81
CA SER A 276 -5.49 10.07 -14.82
C SER A 276 -5.62 10.80 -13.48
N LEU A 277 -6.83 10.86 -12.92
CA LEU A 277 -7.08 11.46 -11.61
C LEU A 277 -6.37 10.71 -10.48
N LEU A 278 -6.29 9.38 -10.53
CA LEU A 278 -5.52 8.60 -9.56
C LEU A 278 -4.02 8.91 -9.63
N LEU A 279 -3.46 9.05 -10.83
CA LEU A 279 -2.05 9.44 -11.02
C LEU A 279 -1.77 10.86 -10.51
N ILE A 280 -2.62 11.82 -10.87
CA ILE A 280 -2.52 13.22 -10.40
C ILE A 280 -2.63 13.27 -8.88
N LEU A 281 -3.58 12.54 -8.29
CA LEU A 281 -3.77 12.47 -6.86
C LEU A 281 -2.55 11.86 -6.15
N GLY A 282 -1.94 10.82 -6.72
CA GLY A 282 -0.70 10.22 -6.22
C GLY A 282 0.48 11.20 -6.24
N ALA A 283 0.66 11.92 -7.36
CA ALA A 283 1.71 12.93 -7.50
C ALA A 283 1.51 14.09 -6.51
N TYR A 284 0.27 14.59 -6.39
CA TYR A 284 -0.09 15.63 -5.42
C TYR A 284 0.18 15.18 -3.98
N TYR A 285 -0.20 13.95 -3.63
CA TYR A 285 0.05 13.39 -2.31
C TYR A 285 1.54 13.28 -2.01
N GLY A 286 2.35 12.77 -2.95
CA GLY A 286 3.80 12.71 -2.82
C GLY A 286 4.43 14.09 -2.59
N HIS A 287 4.03 15.08 -3.38
CA HIS A 287 4.48 16.47 -3.19
C HIS A 287 4.10 17.01 -1.80
N ARG A 288 2.85 16.82 -1.36
CA ARG A 288 2.40 17.30 -0.05
C ARG A 288 3.12 16.61 1.12
N LEU A 289 3.41 15.32 1.01
CA LEU A 289 4.21 14.61 2.01
C LEU A 289 5.60 15.24 2.15
N VAL A 290 6.27 15.57 1.05
CA VAL A 290 7.58 16.24 1.08
C VAL A 290 7.49 17.60 1.77
N VAL A 291 6.46 18.39 1.47
CA VAL A 291 6.24 19.70 2.11
C VAL A 291 6.01 19.56 3.61
N ILE A 292 5.15 18.63 4.05
CA ILE A 292 4.87 18.41 5.48
C ILE A 292 6.13 17.94 6.21
N ASN A 293 6.88 17.00 5.62
CA ASN A 293 8.13 16.52 6.23
C ASN A 293 9.17 17.64 6.35
N ARG A 294 9.27 18.52 5.36
CA ARG A 294 10.15 19.70 5.43
C ARG A 294 9.75 20.65 6.56
N ASN A 295 8.45 20.88 6.75
CA ASN A 295 7.94 21.74 7.82
C ASN A 295 8.16 21.11 9.21
N LEU A 296 7.93 19.81 9.35
CA LEU A 296 8.24 19.07 10.60
C LEU A 296 9.73 19.20 10.95
N LYS A 297 10.63 19.01 9.97
CA LYS A 297 12.08 19.18 10.16
C LYS A 297 12.45 20.61 10.54
N ALA A 298 11.80 21.61 9.95
CA ALA A 298 12.04 23.01 10.28
C ALA A 298 11.64 23.38 11.72
N VAL A 299 10.57 22.77 12.24
CA VAL A 299 10.01 23.08 13.58
C VAL A 299 10.74 22.35 14.70
N ALA A 300 11.02 21.06 14.52
CA ALA A 300 11.57 20.21 15.59
C ALA A 300 13.03 19.78 15.35
N GLY A 301 13.66 20.29 14.29
CA GLY A 301 14.95 19.80 13.77
C GLY A 301 14.88 18.42 13.11
N ARG A 302 13.75 17.71 13.27
CA ARG A 302 13.57 16.30 12.90
C ARG A 302 12.16 16.00 12.43
N VAL A 303 12.02 14.98 11.56
CA VAL A 303 10.71 14.56 11.03
C VAL A 303 9.97 13.66 12.01
N TYR A 304 10.70 12.87 12.80
CA TYR A 304 10.14 11.93 13.75
C TYR A 304 10.79 12.07 15.12
N VAL A 305 9.97 11.97 16.15
CA VAL A 305 10.37 12.08 17.55
C VAL A 305 9.97 10.76 18.21
N GLN A 306 10.94 9.96 18.65
CA GLN A 306 10.67 8.69 19.31
C GLN A 306 10.75 8.84 20.82
N ARG A 307 9.77 8.31 21.55
CA ARG A 307 9.92 8.13 22.99
C ARG A 307 10.86 6.98 23.29
N GLU A 308 11.70 7.14 24.30
CA GLU A 308 12.58 6.09 24.78
C GLU A 308 11.80 4.83 25.23
N THR A 309 10.67 5.02 25.91
CA THR A 309 9.77 3.92 26.29
C THR A 309 9.22 3.17 25.08
N ASP A 310 8.95 3.87 23.98
CA ASP A 310 8.45 3.24 22.76
C ASP A 310 9.58 2.55 21.98
N ALA A 311 10.83 3.02 22.13
CA ALA A 311 12.01 2.43 21.48
C ALA A 311 12.25 0.98 21.88
N ALA A 312 12.04 0.64 23.16
CA ALA A 312 12.16 -0.74 23.67
C ALA A 312 11.18 -1.74 23.02
N HIS A 313 10.11 -1.25 22.39
CA HIS A 313 9.07 -2.06 21.76
C HIS A 313 9.26 -2.23 20.24
N TRP A 314 10.34 -1.68 19.67
CA TRP A 314 10.73 -1.89 18.28
C TRP A 314 11.73 -3.03 18.15
N TYR A 315 11.45 -3.95 17.22
CA TYR A 315 12.25 -5.14 16.97
C TYR A 315 12.80 -5.14 15.55
N GLY A 316 14.03 -5.63 15.41
CA GLY A 316 14.69 -5.80 14.12
C GLY A 316 14.94 -4.48 13.39
N GLY A 317 15.42 -3.45 14.09
CA GLY A 317 15.69 -2.13 13.49
C GLY A 317 14.43 -1.39 13.07
N GLY A 318 13.35 -1.48 13.86
CA GLY A 318 12.11 -0.79 13.51
C GLY A 318 11.22 -1.49 12.47
N LEU A 319 11.53 -2.74 12.10
CA LEU A 319 10.67 -3.54 11.21
C LEU A 319 9.35 -3.93 11.88
N PHE A 320 9.40 -4.30 13.16
CA PHE A 320 8.24 -4.79 13.89
C PHE A 320 8.03 -3.98 15.18
N TYR A 321 6.78 -3.72 15.51
CA TYR A 321 6.39 -3.07 16.76
C TYR A 321 5.53 -4.02 17.59
N TYR A 322 5.87 -4.19 18.87
CA TYR A 322 5.13 -5.05 19.79
C TYR A 322 5.06 -4.39 21.18
N ASN A 323 3.93 -3.76 21.48
CA ASN A 323 3.65 -3.17 22.79
C ASN A 323 2.22 -3.52 23.25
N ARG A 324 2.09 -4.33 24.32
CA ARG A 324 0.78 -4.73 24.87
C ARG A 324 0.06 -3.58 25.59
N GLU A 325 0.80 -2.60 26.09
CA GLU A 325 0.27 -1.46 26.83
C GLU A 325 -0.21 -0.35 25.89
N ASP A 326 0.21 -0.39 24.62
CA ASP A 326 -0.30 0.53 23.60
C ASP A 326 -1.59 -0.02 22.94
N PRO A 327 -2.77 0.57 23.19
CA PRO A 327 -4.01 0.16 22.54
C PRO A 327 -4.07 0.52 21.05
N ALA A 328 -3.13 1.32 20.52
CA ALA A 328 -3.13 1.70 19.11
C ALA A 328 -2.97 0.48 18.19
N LEU A 329 -3.76 0.45 17.10
CA LEU A 329 -3.62 -0.55 16.04
C LEU A 329 -2.47 -0.21 15.11
N PHE A 330 -2.42 1.06 14.73
CA PHE A 330 -1.40 1.61 13.86
C PHE A 330 -0.47 2.52 14.65
N VAL A 331 0.81 2.35 14.41
CA VAL A 331 1.89 3.14 15.02
C VAL A 331 2.74 3.70 13.90
N GLU A 332 3.17 4.96 14.02
CA GLU A 332 4.03 5.57 13.00
C GLU A 332 5.33 4.77 12.86
N LYS A 333 5.73 4.47 11.63
CA LYS A 333 6.94 3.68 11.38
C LYS A 333 8.17 4.39 11.93
N LEU A 334 9.07 3.63 12.55
CA LEU A 334 10.42 4.09 12.89
C LEU A 334 11.30 4.24 11.64
N VAL A 335 11.14 3.30 10.71
CA VAL A 335 11.89 3.25 9.45
C VAL A 335 10.92 3.08 8.29
N GLY A 336 11.10 3.86 7.23
CA GLY A 336 10.14 3.90 6.13
C GLY A 336 9.12 5.03 6.27
N LEU A 337 8.11 4.96 5.40
CA LEU A 337 7.01 5.92 5.34
C LEU A 337 5.72 5.30 5.89
N GLY A 338 4.93 6.11 6.59
CA GLY A 338 3.58 5.76 7.03
C GLY A 338 3.52 5.04 8.37
N TYR A 339 2.59 4.09 8.47
CA TYR A 339 2.25 3.38 9.71
C TYR A 339 2.53 1.89 9.61
N THR A 340 2.82 1.26 10.75
CA THR A 340 2.89 -0.19 10.92
C THR A 340 1.84 -0.65 11.92
N LEU A 341 1.66 -1.97 12.03
CA LEU A 341 0.74 -2.58 12.97
C LEU A 341 1.43 -2.83 14.32
N ASN A 342 0.72 -2.60 15.42
CA ASN A 342 1.13 -3.10 16.73
C ASN A 342 0.77 -4.57 16.87
N LEU A 343 1.74 -5.47 16.68
CA LEU A 343 1.51 -6.92 16.66
C LEU A 343 1.09 -7.50 18.02
N ALA A 344 1.18 -6.72 19.09
CA ALA A 344 0.66 -7.09 20.41
C ALA A 344 -0.86 -6.91 20.52
N ASN A 345 -1.48 -6.11 19.66
CA ASN A 345 -2.90 -5.82 19.71
C ASN A 345 -3.71 -6.93 19.04
N LYS A 346 -4.61 -7.58 19.79
CA LYS A 346 -5.41 -8.71 19.30
C LYS A 346 -6.27 -8.36 18.07
N ARG A 347 -6.73 -7.11 17.94
CA ARG A 347 -7.55 -6.70 16.79
C ARG A 347 -6.74 -6.66 15.49
N VAL A 348 -5.41 -6.52 15.55
CA VAL A 348 -4.56 -6.58 14.35
C VAL A 348 -4.72 -7.90 13.62
N TYR A 349 -4.92 -9.01 14.32
CA TYR A 349 -5.12 -10.31 13.68
C TYR A 349 -6.44 -10.40 12.91
N ILE A 350 -7.47 -9.63 13.30
CA ILE A 350 -8.71 -9.49 12.52
C ILE A 350 -8.41 -8.74 11.21
N TYR A 351 -7.58 -7.70 11.26
CA TYR A 351 -7.18 -6.92 10.08
C TYR A 351 -6.32 -7.76 9.14
N LEU A 352 -5.38 -8.53 9.68
CA LEU A 352 -4.55 -9.47 8.92
C LEU A 352 -5.39 -10.57 8.29
N LEU A 353 -6.33 -11.15 9.03
CA LEU A 353 -7.27 -12.13 8.49
C LEU A 353 -8.11 -11.54 7.37
N TYR A 354 -8.60 -10.30 7.55
CA TYR A 354 -9.31 -9.58 6.50
C TYR A 354 -8.43 -9.49 5.26
N LEU A 355 -7.18 -9.01 5.38
CA LEU A 355 -6.21 -8.88 4.28
C LEU A 355 -5.91 -10.20 3.56
N VAL A 356 -5.82 -11.32 4.29
CA VAL A 356 -5.65 -12.67 3.70
C VAL A 356 -6.86 -13.07 2.84
N GLY A 357 -8.03 -12.49 3.08
CA GLY A 357 -9.19 -12.65 2.20
C GLY A 357 -8.94 -12.21 0.76
N LEU A 358 -8.06 -11.24 0.51
CA LEU A 358 -7.78 -10.73 -0.84
C LEU A 358 -7.18 -11.80 -1.78
N PRO A 359 -6.06 -12.47 -1.45
CA PRO A 359 -5.53 -13.53 -2.31
C PRO A 359 -6.49 -14.72 -2.44
N LEU A 360 -7.32 -15.02 -1.42
CA LEU A 360 -8.35 -16.05 -1.52
C LEU A 360 -9.45 -15.68 -2.54
N LEU A 361 -9.92 -14.43 -2.51
CA LEU A 361 -10.88 -13.90 -3.48
C LEU A 361 -10.33 -13.92 -4.90
N VAL A 362 -9.07 -13.51 -5.08
CA VAL A 362 -8.39 -13.56 -6.37
C VAL A 362 -8.23 -15.02 -6.84
N GLY A 363 -7.80 -15.92 -5.97
CA GLY A 363 -7.67 -17.35 -6.29
C GLY A 363 -8.99 -18.01 -6.67
N TRP A 364 -10.09 -17.65 -6.00
CA TRP A 364 -11.44 -18.08 -6.37
C TRP A 364 -11.86 -17.56 -7.75
N ALA A 365 -11.59 -16.28 -8.03
CA ALA A 365 -11.92 -15.68 -9.31
C ALA A 365 -11.14 -16.30 -10.47
N VAL A 366 -9.84 -16.56 -10.27
CA VAL A 366 -8.99 -17.22 -11.28
C VAL A 366 -9.49 -18.63 -11.59
N LYS A 367 -10.04 -19.36 -10.61
CA LYS A 367 -10.66 -20.67 -10.86
C LYS A 367 -12.02 -20.59 -11.57
N SER A 368 -12.65 -19.42 -11.55
CA SER A 368 -13.96 -19.18 -12.15
C SER A 368 -13.87 -18.64 -13.58
N LEU A 369 -12.69 -18.20 -14.01
CA LEU A 369 -12.32 -17.72 -15.34
C LEU A 369 -11.67 -18.85 -16.15
#